data_AF-A0A9E2ICK8-F1
#
_entry.id   AF-A0A9E2ICK8-F1
#
_cell.length_a   1.000
_cell.length_b   1.000
_cell.length_c   1.000
_cell.angle_alpha   90.00
_cell.angle_beta   90.00
_cell.angle_gamma   90.00
#
_symmetry.space_group_name_H-M   'P 1'
#
loop_
_entity.id
_entity.type
_entity.pdbx_description
1 polymer ?
#
loop_
_entity_poly.entity_id
_entity_poly.type
_entity_poly.pdbx_seq_one_letter_code
_entity_poly.pdbx_strand_id
1 'polypeptide(L)'
;MKYKIFFSSVQKEFKEERRALRSYIYGDALLSRFFEVFLFEDLPAIDRRADEVYLEEVRTALSHLNLLVGDKPSHAAILLFGKKPQRFLITSEVKCLHFHGTEVRKPIPSYQIYKGAIFELVDQSLDFVMSKITRSVGTRLLGAQAPVKYELPREAVAEGIVNAVVHRNYASNASVQVMLFSDRLEVWNPGELPPGLTI
;
A
#
# COMPACT_ATOMS: atom_id res chain seq x y z
N MET A 1 -16.91 25.06 7.07
CA MET A 1 -15.48 24.73 7.23
C MET A 1 -15.14 23.71 6.15
N LYS A 2 -14.12 23.95 5.32
CA LYS A 2 -13.71 23.01 4.26
C LYS A 2 -12.57 22.12 4.78
N TYR A 3 -12.55 20.86 4.39
CA TYR A 3 -11.46 19.93 4.65
C TYR A 3 -10.34 20.18 3.64
N LYS A 4 -9.10 20.30 4.12
CA LYS A 4 -7.94 20.46 3.23
C LYS A 4 -7.46 19.12 2.71
N ILE A 5 -7.30 19.02 1.39
CA ILE A 5 -6.67 17.89 0.71
C ILE A 5 -5.24 18.32 0.37
N PHE A 6 -4.27 17.65 0.99
CA PHE A 6 -2.85 17.84 0.74
C PHE A 6 -2.32 16.71 -0.16
N PHE A 7 -1.80 17.05 -1.33
CA PHE A 7 -1.11 16.08 -2.18
C PHE A 7 0.38 16.02 -1.81
N SER A 8 0.78 14.93 -1.15
CA SER A 8 2.11 14.78 -0.55
C SER A 8 3.27 14.64 -1.54
N SER A 9 3.01 14.34 -2.82
CA SER A 9 4.08 14.25 -3.81
C SER A 9 4.50 15.66 -4.29
N VAL A 10 5.78 15.99 -4.13
CA VAL A 10 6.46 17.18 -4.71
C VAL A 10 7.36 16.84 -5.90
N GLN A 11 7.33 15.59 -6.36
CA GLN A 11 8.07 15.17 -7.54
C GLN A 11 7.52 15.85 -8.80
N LYS A 12 8.42 16.34 -9.65
CA LYS A 12 8.06 17.04 -10.90
C LYS A 12 7.23 16.18 -11.84
N GLU A 13 7.45 14.87 -11.81
CA GLU A 13 6.78 13.87 -12.65
C GLU A 13 5.27 13.84 -12.41
N PHE A 14 4.81 14.08 -11.17
CA PHE A 14 3.39 14.04 -10.81
C PHE A 14 2.68 15.41 -10.87
N LYS A 15 3.24 16.38 -11.60
CA LYS A 15 2.70 17.74 -11.65
C LYS A 15 1.37 17.83 -12.39
N GLU A 16 1.25 17.13 -13.51
CA GLU A 16 0.04 17.19 -14.33
C GLU A 16 -1.13 16.48 -13.63
N GLU A 17 -0.86 15.35 -13.00
CA GLU A 17 -1.83 14.56 -12.24
C GLU A 17 -2.38 15.35 -11.05
N ARG A 18 -1.51 16.03 -10.30
CA ARG A 18 -1.93 16.89 -9.18
C ARG A 18 -2.84 18.03 -9.64
N ARG A 19 -2.55 18.66 -10.78
CA ARG A 19 -3.41 19.70 -11.37
C ARG A 19 -4.73 19.12 -11.88
N ALA A 20 -4.71 17.95 -12.51
CA ALA A 20 -5.92 17.28 -12.99
C ALA A 20 -6.85 16.93 -11.82
N LEU A 21 -6.31 16.37 -10.73
CA LEU A 21 -7.07 16.08 -9.51
C LEU A 21 -7.64 17.34 -8.87
N ARG A 22 -6.85 18.43 -8.81
CA ARG A 22 -7.35 19.72 -8.35
C ARG A 22 -8.52 20.21 -9.21
N SER A 23 -8.37 20.18 -10.52
CA SER A 23 -9.42 20.59 -11.47
C SER A 23 -10.69 19.76 -11.30
N TYR A 24 -10.54 18.44 -11.11
CA TYR A 24 -11.65 17.53 -10.85
C TYR A 24 -12.42 17.89 -9.57
N ILE A 25 -11.69 18.11 -8.46
CA ILE A 25 -12.30 18.46 -7.16
C ILE A 25 -13.03 19.81 -7.22
N TYR A 26 -12.47 20.80 -7.92
CA TYR A 26 -13.11 22.10 -8.08
C TYR A 26 -14.22 22.11 -9.15
N GLY A 27 -14.18 21.20 -10.12
CA GLY A 27 -15.21 21.03 -11.14
C GLY A 27 -16.48 20.34 -10.62
N ASP A 28 -16.39 19.58 -9.54
CA ASP A 28 -17.52 18.94 -8.89
C ASP A 28 -18.20 19.85 -7.86
N ALA A 29 -19.51 20.05 -7.98
CA ALA A 29 -20.28 20.96 -7.14
C ALA A 29 -20.38 20.54 -5.66
N LEU A 30 -20.25 19.24 -5.36
CA LEU A 30 -20.20 18.73 -3.99
C LEU A 30 -18.78 18.82 -3.46
N LEU A 31 -17.79 18.30 -4.18
CA LEU A 31 -16.42 18.25 -3.69
C LEU A 31 -15.85 19.66 -3.45
N SER A 32 -16.09 20.60 -4.37
CA SER A 32 -15.63 22.00 -4.22
C SER A 32 -16.23 22.72 -3.01
N ARG A 33 -17.40 22.27 -2.52
CA ARG A 33 -18.05 22.83 -1.33
C ARG A 33 -17.41 22.35 -0.03
N PHE A 34 -16.98 21.09 0.01
CA PHE A 34 -16.44 20.46 1.22
C PHE A 34 -14.93 20.43 1.28
N PHE A 35 -14.23 20.50 0.15
CA PHE A 35 -12.79 20.32 0.07
C PHE A 35 -12.07 21.54 -0.49
N GLU A 36 -10.89 21.80 0.05
CA GLU A 36 -9.92 22.77 -0.45
C GLU A 36 -8.63 22.02 -0.79
N VAL A 37 -8.19 22.10 -2.04
CA VAL A 37 -6.96 21.44 -2.48
C VAL A 37 -5.77 22.36 -2.28
N PHE A 38 -4.80 21.88 -1.51
CA PHE A 38 -3.50 22.51 -1.37
C PHE A 38 -2.50 21.88 -2.36
N LEU A 39 -1.99 22.70 -3.28
CA LEU A 39 -0.81 22.35 -4.08
C LEU A 39 0.32 23.31 -3.72
N PHE A 40 1.47 22.72 -3.47
CA PHE A 40 2.68 23.46 -3.14
C PHE A 40 3.11 24.46 -4.23
N GLU A 41 2.80 24.16 -5.49
CA GLU A 41 3.16 24.98 -6.65
C GLU A 41 2.39 26.31 -6.72
N ASP A 42 1.28 26.43 -5.99
CA ASP A 42 0.43 27.62 -5.98
C ASP A 42 0.83 28.59 -4.86
N LEU A 43 1.78 28.23 -4.01
CA LEU A 43 2.25 29.11 -2.96
C LEU A 43 2.91 30.35 -3.59
N PRO A 44 2.46 31.57 -3.25
CA PRO A 44 3.15 32.78 -3.66
C PRO A 44 4.60 32.72 -3.16
N ALA A 45 5.52 33.34 -3.90
CA ALA A 45 6.90 33.55 -3.47
C ALA A 45 6.95 34.53 -2.29
N ILE A 46 6.44 34.10 -1.15
CA ILE A 46 6.57 34.74 0.14
C ILE A 46 7.94 34.33 0.68
N ASP A 47 8.52 35.19 1.52
CA ASP A 47 9.82 35.06 2.18
C ASP A 47 9.96 33.85 3.15
N ARG A 48 9.11 32.84 2.99
CA ARG A 48 9.20 31.55 3.68
C ARG A 48 9.82 30.52 2.75
N ARG A 49 10.72 29.71 3.30
CA ARG A 49 11.32 28.65 2.52
C ARG A 49 10.27 27.58 2.21
N ALA A 50 10.24 27.16 0.95
CA ALA A 50 9.23 26.24 0.47
C ALA A 50 9.25 24.91 1.28
N ASP A 51 10.44 24.41 1.63
CA ASP A 51 10.60 23.20 2.45
C ASP A 51 9.94 23.32 3.84
N GLU A 52 9.90 24.51 4.44
CA GLU A 52 9.27 24.75 5.74
C GLU A 52 7.75 24.58 5.65
N VAL A 53 7.11 25.21 4.66
CA VAL A 53 5.66 25.09 4.44
C VAL A 53 5.27 23.64 4.14
N TYR A 54 6.07 22.94 3.34
CA TYR A 54 5.85 21.53 3.06
C TYR A 54 5.91 20.68 4.34
N LEU A 55 6.91 20.90 5.19
CA LEU A 55 7.06 20.16 6.44
C LEU A 55 5.94 20.48 7.45
N GLU A 56 5.43 21.71 7.48
CA GLU A 56 4.26 22.08 8.30
C GLU A 56 2.99 21.35 7.84
N GLU A 57 2.73 21.28 6.54
CA GLU A 57 1.57 20.57 5.99
C GLU A 57 1.69 19.06 6.20
N VAL A 58 2.88 18.48 6.01
CA VAL A 58 3.14 17.07 6.33
C VAL A 58 2.90 16.78 7.81
N ARG A 59 3.40 17.65 8.71
CA ARG A 59 3.17 17.52 10.15
C ARG A 59 1.69 17.57 10.48
N THR A 60 0.96 18.50 9.87
CA THR A 60 -0.49 18.66 10.06
C THR A 60 -1.24 17.40 9.59
N ALA A 61 -0.89 16.86 8.42
CA ALA A 61 -1.49 15.63 7.90
C ALA A 61 -1.23 14.43 8.82
N LEU A 62 0.02 14.24 9.29
CA LEU A 62 0.36 13.15 10.21
C LEU A 62 -0.33 13.32 11.57
N SER A 63 -0.50 14.55 12.05
CA SER A 63 -1.24 14.84 13.29
C SER A 63 -2.72 14.48 13.14
N HIS A 64 -3.38 14.89 12.06
CA HIS A 64 -4.79 14.56 11.80
C HIS A 64 -5.03 13.06 11.65
N LEU A 65 -4.04 12.31 11.15
CA LEU A 65 -4.09 10.85 11.05
C LEU A 65 -3.74 10.13 12.38
N ASN A 66 -3.51 10.87 13.47
CA ASN A 66 -3.03 10.33 14.75
C ASN A 66 -1.72 9.52 14.63
N LEU A 67 -0.87 9.89 13.68
CA LEU A 67 0.39 9.22 13.42
C LEU A 67 1.58 9.87 14.14
N LEU A 68 1.35 10.96 14.86
CA LEU A 68 2.35 11.63 15.72
C LEU A 68 2.00 11.44 17.20
N VAL A 69 3.02 11.19 18.02
CA VAL A 69 2.94 11.22 19.48
C VAL A 69 3.78 12.41 19.94
N GLY A 70 3.10 13.52 20.25
CA GLY A 70 3.75 14.82 20.35
C GLY A 70 4.35 15.20 18.99
N ASP A 71 5.66 15.47 18.96
CA ASP A 71 6.40 15.83 17.75
C ASP A 71 7.14 14.65 17.09
N LYS A 72 6.94 13.43 17.61
CA LYS A 72 7.64 12.23 17.12
C LYS A 72 6.70 11.33 16.30
N PRO A 73 7.19 10.74 15.20
CA PRO A 73 6.43 9.74 14.46
C PRO A 73 6.12 8.52 15.33
N SER A 74 4.88 8.03 15.27
CA SER A 74 4.49 6.75 15.83
C SER A 74 5.10 5.58 15.03
N HIS A 75 5.06 4.38 15.60
CA HIS A 75 5.40 3.15 14.86
C HIS A 75 4.56 2.99 13.58
N ALA A 76 3.29 3.36 13.60
CA ALA A 76 2.42 3.33 12.43
C ALA A 76 2.92 4.29 11.33
N ALA A 77 3.30 5.53 11.69
CA ALA A 77 3.90 6.47 10.74
C ALA A 77 5.19 5.91 10.12
N ILE A 78 6.03 5.29 10.95
CA ILE A 78 7.28 4.67 10.49
C ILE A 78 6.99 3.52 9.52
N LEU A 79 6.00 2.67 9.82
CA LEU A 79 5.60 1.56 8.94
C LEU A 79 5.00 2.04 7.62
N LEU A 80 4.19 3.08 7.63
CA LEU A 80 3.49 3.58 6.45
C LEU A 80 4.39 4.44 5.54
N PHE A 81 5.26 5.27 6.12
CA PHE A 81 5.99 6.30 5.38
C PHE A 81 7.50 6.32 5.62
N GLY A 82 8.02 5.46 6.49
CA GLY A 82 9.45 5.38 6.77
C GLY A 82 10.24 4.81 5.61
N LYS A 83 11.39 5.40 5.29
CA LYS A 83 12.30 4.89 4.25
C LYS A 83 12.92 3.53 4.58
N LYS A 84 13.10 3.23 5.86
CA LYS A 84 13.67 1.97 6.37
C LYS A 84 12.98 1.54 7.67
N PRO A 85 11.68 1.14 7.63
CA PRO A 85 10.91 0.85 8.84
C PRO A 85 11.54 -0.27 9.69
N GLN A 86 12.24 -1.20 9.04
CA GLN A 86 12.90 -2.34 9.67
C GLN A 86 14.04 -1.96 10.61
N ARG A 87 14.48 -0.68 10.64
CA ARG A 87 15.38 -0.18 11.69
C ARG A 87 14.73 -0.14 13.07
N PHE A 88 13.41 0.06 13.12
CA PHE A 88 12.63 0.13 14.35
C PHE A 88 11.82 -1.15 14.55
N LEU A 89 11.33 -1.75 13.47
CA LEU A 89 10.48 -2.94 13.48
C LEU A 89 11.09 -4.02 12.59
N ILE A 90 12.15 -4.67 13.09
CA ILE A 90 13.03 -5.59 12.34
C ILE A 90 12.24 -6.67 11.60
N THR A 91 11.17 -7.18 12.22
CA THR A 91 10.38 -8.31 11.72
C THR A 91 9.24 -7.90 10.79
N SER A 92 9.12 -6.59 10.48
CA SER A 92 8.18 -6.07 9.48
C SER A 92 8.65 -6.39 8.07
N GLU A 93 8.46 -7.64 7.65
CA GLU A 93 8.78 -8.14 6.31
C GLU A 93 7.67 -9.09 5.83
N VAL A 94 7.57 -9.27 4.52
CA VAL A 94 6.68 -10.26 3.90
C VAL A 94 7.55 -11.27 3.15
N LYS A 95 7.32 -12.56 3.42
CA LYS A 95 7.99 -13.67 2.74
C LYS A 95 7.05 -14.24 1.69
N CYS A 96 7.45 -14.16 0.44
CA CYS A 96 6.71 -14.72 -0.68
C CYS A 96 7.37 -16.03 -1.14
N LEU A 97 6.57 -17.09 -1.23
CA LEU A 97 7.00 -18.43 -1.60
C LEU A 97 6.11 -18.95 -2.73
N HIS A 98 6.71 -19.66 -3.69
CA HIS A 98 5.96 -20.35 -4.74
C HIS A 98 6.42 -21.81 -4.82
N PHE A 99 5.46 -22.73 -4.73
CA PHE A 99 5.63 -24.17 -4.80
C PHE A 99 4.92 -24.73 -6.04
N HIS A 100 5.56 -25.67 -6.74
CA HIS A 100 4.94 -26.37 -7.87
C HIS A 100 3.97 -27.48 -7.45
N GLY A 101 4.01 -27.89 -6.18
CA GLY A 101 3.09 -28.87 -5.61
C GLY A 101 2.17 -28.22 -4.57
N THR A 102 1.46 -29.07 -3.84
CA THR A 102 0.47 -28.68 -2.81
C THR A 102 1.04 -28.67 -1.40
N GLU A 103 2.29 -29.11 -1.22
CA GLU A 103 2.97 -29.26 0.06
C GLU A 103 4.22 -28.37 0.17
N VAL A 104 4.53 -27.94 1.39
CA VAL A 104 5.77 -27.21 1.71
C VAL A 104 6.95 -28.18 1.67
N ARG A 105 7.60 -28.32 0.51
CA ARG A 105 8.79 -29.16 0.32
C ARG A 105 9.97 -28.35 -0.23
N LYS A 106 11.17 -28.75 0.17
CA LYS A 106 12.43 -28.26 -0.41
C LYS A 106 12.78 -29.09 -1.66
N PRO A 107 13.43 -28.51 -2.67
CA PRO A 107 13.84 -27.10 -2.78
C PRO A 107 12.64 -26.19 -3.04
N ILE A 108 12.70 -24.95 -2.53
CA ILE A 108 11.66 -23.93 -2.74
C ILE A 108 11.97 -23.24 -4.08
N PRO A 109 11.13 -23.42 -5.14
CA PRO A 109 11.43 -22.90 -6.47
C PRO A 109 11.59 -21.39 -6.54
N SER A 110 10.77 -20.64 -5.79
CA SER A 110 10.89 -19.20 -5.67
C SER A 110 10.65 -18.78 -4.23
N TYR A 111 11.62 -18.03 -3.70
CA TYR A 111 11.60 -17.51 -2.34
C TYR A 111 12.09 -16.06 -2.36
N GLN A 112 11.25 -15.13 -1.95
CA GLN A 112 11.58 -13.71 -1.95
C GLN A 112 11.14 -13.07 -0.63
N ILE A 113 12.01 -12.22 -0.06
CA ILE A 113 11.73 -11.48 1.17
C ILE A 113 11.65 -10.00 0.82
N TYR A 114 10.50 -9.40 1.07
CA TYR A 114 10.26 -7.98 0.85
C TYR A 114 10.40 -7.21 2.15
N LYS A 115 11.01 -6.03 2.04
CA LYS A 115 11.25 -5.05 3.11
C LYS A 115 10.97 -3.67 2.55
N GLY A 116 10.53 -2.76 3.41
CA GLY A 116 10.10 -1.42 3.01
C GLY A 116 8.92 -0.93 3.84
N ALA A 117 8.28 0.13 3.37
CA ALA A 117 7.00 0.60 3.90
C ALA A 117 5.88 -0.41 3.62
N ILE A 118 4.80 -0.36 4.41
CA ILE A 118 3.66 -1.28 4.25
C ILE A 118 3.10 -1.28 2.82
N PHE A 119 2.97 -0.11 2.19
CA PHE A 119 2.49 0.00 0.81
C PHE A 119 3.40 -0.76 -0.16
N GLU A 120 4.71 -0.59 -0.04
CA GLU A 120 5.70 -1.29 -0.87
C GLU A 120 5.65 -2.81 -0.64
N LEU A 121 5.46 -3.25 0.61
CA LEU A 121 5.32 -4.67 0.94
C LEU A 121 4.08 -5.29 0.29
N VAL A 122 2.95 -4.59 0.32
CA VAL A 122 1.70 -5.05 -0.31
C VAL A 122 1.87 -5.12 -1.82
N ASP A 123 2.37 -4.06 -2.46
CA ASP A 123 2.54 -3.99 -3.91
C ASP A 123 3.51 -5.07 -4.42
N GLN A 124 4.67 -5.20 -3.78
CA GLN A 124 5.67 -6.22 -4.16
C GLN A 124 5.14 -7.64 -3.99
N SER A 125 4.37 -7.90 -2.94
CA SER A 125 3.80 -9.23 -2.68
C SER A 125 2.67 -9.55 -3.67
N LEU A 126 1.83 -8.56 -3.99
CA LEU A 126 0.80 -8.70 -5.00
C LEU A 126 1.42 -8.99 -6.37
N ASP A 127 2.42 -8.20 -6.77
CA ASP A 127 3.14 -8.39 -8.03
C ASP A 127 3.81 -9.77 -8.11
N PHE A 128 4.39 -10.25 -7.00
CA PHE A 128 4.92 -11.60 -6.92
C PHE A 128 3.84 -12.64 -7.27
N VAL A 129 2.69 -12.61 -6.59
CA VAL A 129 1.59 -13.56 -6.84
C VAL A 129 1.09 -13.45 -8.28
N MET A 130 0.79 -12.23 -8.75
CA MET A 130 0.25 -11.98 -10.09
C MET A 130 1.23 -12.33 -11.22
N SER A 131 2.54 -12.37 -10.93
CA SER A 131 3.58 -12.81 -11.86
C SER A 131 3.69 -14.34 -11.98
N LYS A 132 3.18 -15.09 -11.00
CA LYS A 132 3.30 -16.56 -10.91
C LYS A 132 2.00 -17.30 -11.21
N ILE A 133 0.84 -16.69 -10.96
CA ILE A 133 -0.44 -17.33 -11.27
C ILE A 133 -0.63 -17.50 -12.78
N THR A 134 -1.26 -18.61 -13.15
CA THR A 134 -1.52 -18.94 -14.55
C THR A 134 -2.51 -17.95 -15.15
N ARG A 135 -2.20 -17.44 -16.35
CA ARG A 135 -3.09 -16.58 -17.12
C ARG A 135 -3.81 -17.43 -18.16
N SER A 136 -5.14 -17.51 -18.08
CA SER A 136 -5.91 -18.01 -19.20
C SER A 136 -6.09 -16.86 -20.19
N VAL A 137 -5.53 -17.03 -21.40
CA VAL A 137 -5.78 -16.12 -22.52
C VAL A 137 -6.98 -16.69 -23.25
N GLY A 138 -8.12 -16.00 -23.20
CA GLY A 138 -9.30 -16.43 -23.95
C GLY A 138 -8.99 -16.55 -25.45
N THR A 139 -9.68 -17.46 -26.14
CA THR A 139 -9.67 -17.49 -27.61
C THR A 139 -10.22 -16.17 -28.16
N ARG A 140 -9.60 -15.69 -29.25
CA ARG A 140 -9.78 -14.41 -29.96
C ARG A 140 -11.19 -14.24 -30.59
N LEU A 141 -12.25 -14.49 -29.83
CA LEU A 141 -13.65 -14.48 -30.29
C LEU A 141 -14.32 -13.11 -30.16
N LEU A 142 -13.75 -12.16 -29.39
CA LEU A 142 -14.40 -10.89 -29.05
C LEU A 142 -13.61 -9.61 -29.41
N GLY A 143 -12.44 -9.72 -30.06
CA GLY A 143 -11.67 -8.55 -30.50
C GLY A 143 -10.15 -8.76 -30.56
N ALA A 144 -9.42 -7.69 -30.91
CA ALA A 144 -7.96 -7.71 -31.06
C ALA A 144 -7.21 -8.00 -29.75
N GLN A 145 -7.79 -7.63 -28.60
CA GLN A 145 -7.29 -7.98 -27.27
C GLN A 145 -8.17 -9.07 -26.65
N ALA A 146 -7.58 -10.25 -26.43
CA ALA A 146 -8.24 -11.31 -25.68
C ALA A 146 -8.31 -10.92 -24.19
N PRO A 147 -9.47 -11.07 -23.52
CA PRO A 147 -9.56 -10.81 -22.10
C PRO A 147 -8.65 -11.78 -21.34
N VAL A 148 -7.70 -11.23 -20.58
CA VAL A 148 -6.81 -12.00 -19.70
C VAL A 148 -7.58 -12.29 -18.42
N LYS A 149 -7.97 -13.55 -18.20
CA LYS A 149 -8.60 -13.97 -16.95
C LYS A 149 -7.56 -14.68 -16.10
N TYR A 150 -7.23 -14.05 -14.98
CA TYR A 150 -6.42 -14.64 -13.92
C TYR A 150 -7.24 -15.69 -13.16
N GLU A 151 -6.56 -16.71 -12.67
CA GLU A 151 -7.15 -17.73 -11.80
C GLU A 151 -7.73 -17.12 -10.52
N LEU A 152 -7.00 -16.18 -9.92
CA LEU A 152 -7.43 -15.42 -8.75
C LEU A 152 -7.68 -13.95 -9.15
N PRO A 153 -8.80 -13.34 -8.72
CA PRO A 153 -9.01 -11.90 -8.90
C PRO A 153 -7.92 -11.11 -8.18
N ARG A 154 -7.31 -10.16 -8.90
CA ARG A 154 -6.25 -9.29 -8.34
C ARG A 154 -6.69 -8.59 -7.06
N GLU A 155 -7.93 -8.12 -7.02
CA GLU A 155 -8.53 -7.43 -5.87
C GLU A 155 -8.62 -8.32 -4.64
N ALA A 156 -9.03 -9.59 -4.81
CA ALA A 156 -9.11 -10.55 -3.71
C ALA A 156 -7.73 -10.90 -3.15
N VAL A 157 -6.72 -11.05 -4.02
CA VAL A 157 -5.33 -11.27 -3.60
C VAL A 157 -4.81 -10.04 -2.84
N ALA A 158 -5.04 -8.84 -3.36
CA ALA A 158 -4.63 -7.59 -2.73
C ALA A 158 -5.24 -7.45 -1.33
N GLU A 159 -6.55 -7.67 -1.21
CA GLU A 159 -7.27 -7.60 0.07
C GLU A 159 -6.75 -8.63 1.09
N GLY A 160 -6.51 -9.87 0.65
CA GLY A 160 -5.93 -10.91 1.52
C GLY A 160 -4.56 -10.52 2.07
N ILE A 161 -3.69 -9.95 1.22
CA ILE A 161 -2.36 -9.48 1.61
C ILE A 161 -2.46 -8.26 2.54
N VAL A 162 -3.32 -7.29 2.23
CA VAL A 162 -3.56 -6.11 3.07
C VAL A 162 -4.02 -6.53 4.47
N ASN A 163 -5.01 -7.42 4.54
CA ASN A 163 -5.53 -7.92 5.82
C ASN A 163 -4.44 -8.59 6.65
N ALA A 164 -3.61 -9.43 6.04
CA ALA A 164 -2.51 -10.08 6.73
C ALA A 164 -1.44 -9.11 7.25
N VAL A 165 -1.14 -8.03 6.52
CA VAL A 165 -0.17 -7.01 6.95
C VAL A 165 -0.78 -6.12 8.05
N VAL A 166 -2.03 -5.68 7.89
CA VAL A 166 -2.71 -4.79 8.84
C VAL A 166 -3.00 -5.47 10.16
N HIS A 167 -3.48 -6.72 10.14
CA HIS A 167 -3.82 -7.48 11.34
C HIS A 167 -2.64 -8.27 11.92
N ARG A 168 -1.42 -8.02 11.42
CA ARG A 168 -0.21 -8.58 11.97
C ARG A 168 -0.02 -8.13 13.42
N ASN A 169 0.29 -9.07 14.31
CA ASN A 169 0.87 -8.78 15.61
C ASN A 169 2.32 -8.30 15.43
N TYR A 170 2.53 -6.99 15.44
CA TYR A 170 3.84 -6.36 15.29
C TYR A 170 4.80 -6.56 16.48
N ALA A 171 4.32 -7.12 17.60
CA ALA A 171 5.18 -7.55 18.71
C ALA A 171 5.80 -8.95 18.47
N SER A 172 5.30 -9.71 17.49
CA SER A 172 5.82 -11.03 17.14
C SER A 172 7.10 -10.94 16.29
N ASN A 173 7.97 -11.93 16.46
CA ASN A 173 9.17 -12.11 15.63
C ASN A 173 8.89 -12.84 14.29
N ALA A 174 7.68 -13.36 14.09
CA ALA A 174 7.31 -14.00 12.83
C ALA A 174 6.96 -12.95 11.76
N SER A 175 7.20 -13.26 10.49
CA SER A 175 6.81 -12.43 9.35
C SER A 175 5.51 -12.92 8.72
N VAL A 176 4.86 -12.03 7.97
CA VAL A 176 3.76 -12.42 7.08
C VAL A 176 4.32 -13.33 5.99
N GLN A 177 3.57 -14.37 5.64
CA GLN A 177 3.92 -15.34 4.62
C GLN A 177 2.82 -15.38 3.56
N VAL A 178 3.22 -15.24 2.31
CA VAL A 178 2.37 -15.39 1.13
C VAL A 178 2.90 -16.60 0.37
N MET A 179 2.17 -17.71 0.42
CA MET A 179 2.56 -18.98 -0.15
C MET A 179 1.62 -19.36 -1.29
N LEU A 180 2.16 -19.40 -2.50
CA LEU A 180 1.44 -19.83 -3.69
C LEU A 180 1.76 -21.31 -3.97
N PHE A 181 0.73 -22.14 -3.97
CA PHE A 181 0.79 -23.55 -4.34
C PHE A 181 0.13 -23.76 -5.70
N SER A 182 0.22 -24.97 -6.24
CA SER A 182 -0.42 -25.30 -7.52
C SER A 182 -1.95 -25.29 -7.48
N ASP A 183 -2.56 -25.35 -6.30
CA ASP A 183 -4.01 -25.47 -6.08
C ASP A 183 -4.62 -24.34 -5.26
N ARG A 184 -3.80 -23.49 -4.60
CA ARG A 184 -4.28 -22.44 -3.70
C ARG A 184 -3.23 -21.36 -3.44
N LEU A 185 -3.72 -20.22 -2.97
CA LEU A 185 -2.91 -19.17 -2.35
C LEU A 185 -3.19 -19.17 -0.84
N GLU A 186 -2.15 -19.30 -0.03
CA GLU A 186 -2.21 -19.13 1.42
C GLU A 186 -1.57 -17.79 1.81
N VAL A 187 -2.29 -16.98 2.57
CA VAL A 187 -1.76 -15.76 3.18
C VAL A 187 -1.87 -15.91 4.69
N TRP A 188 -0.72 -15.87 5.37
CA TRP A 188 -0.63 -16.11 6.80
C TRP A 188 0.11 -14.96 7.49
N ASN A 189 -0.37 -14.55 8.65
CA ASN A 189 0.32 -13.59 9.52
C ASN A 189 0.37 -14.09 10.96
N PRO A 190 1.37 -13.66 11.75
CA PRO A 190 1.25 -13.78 13.19
C PRO A 190 0.14 -12.85 13.66
N GLY A 191 -0.85 -13.39 14.36
CA GLY A 191 -2.02 -12.67 14.83
C GLY A 191 -3.06 -13.67 15.31
N GLU A 192 -3.93 -13.21 16.18
CA GLU A 192 -5.09 -13.98 16.65
C GLU A 192 -6.35 -13.23 16.28
N LEU A 193 -7.48 -13.94 16.25
CA LEU A 193 -8.77 -13.29 16.08
C LEU A 193 -9.00 -12.31 17.24
N PRO A 194 -9.51 -11.10 16.96
CA PRO A 194 -9.93 -10.19 18.01
C PRO A 194 -10.88 -10.87 19.00
N PRO A 195 -10.80 -10.57 20.30
CA PRO A 195 -11.69 -11.14 21.30
C PRO A 195 -13.16 -10.95 20.90
N GLY A 196 -13.93 -12.04 20.91
CA GLY A 196 -15.35 -12.04 20.55
C GLY A 196 -15.68 -12.49 19.12
N LEU A 197 -14.68 -12.78 18.29
CA LEU A 197 -14.88 -13.38 16.97
C LEU A 197 -14.55 -14.88 16.98
N THR A 198 -15.40 -15.68 16.32
CA THR A 198 -15.23 -17.12 16.12
C THR A 198 -15.33 -17.47 14.63
N ILE A 199 -14.67 -18.56 14.22
CA ILE A 199 -14.65 -19.09 12.84
C ILE A 199 -15.93 -19.89 12.57
#